data_AF-A0A835XAV7-F1
#
_entry.id   AF-A0A835XAV7-F1
#
_cell.length_a   1.000
_cell.length_b   1.000
_cell.length_c   1.000
_cell.angle_alpha   90.00
_cell.angle_beta   90.00
_cell.angle_gamma   90.00
#
_symmetry.space_group_name_H-M   'P 1'
#
loop_
_entity.id
_entity.type
_entity.pdbx_description
1 polymer ?
#
loop_
_entity_poly.entity_id
_entity_poly.type
_entity_poly.pdbx_seq_one_letter_code
_entity_poly.pdbx_strand_id
1 'polypeptide(L)'
;MSSEENKLSELQKRIEQTKHELKQIKQHEKPMPEFINTTNVIRSNEYLLKEIQTHSKLVSVYEKYSQELEKMVLSTSVIKSKIKQLKSRINTRKKSKTRIKRRKKSSRKIRRKPRKTRKVKRKKLKR
;
A
#
# COMPACT_ATOMS: atom_id res chain seq x y z
N MET A 1 4.94 10.12 15.78
CA MET A 1 4.63 11.02 14.66
C MET A 1 5.81 10.94 13.69
N SER A 2 5.56 10.44 12.49
CA SER A 2 6.60 10.10 11.51
C SER A 2 7.29 11.37 11.01
N SER A 3 8.61 11.36 10.83
CA SER A 3 9.36 12.52 10.31
C SER A 3 8.82 13.05 8.97
N GLU A 4 8.13 12.22 8.20
CA GLU A 4 7.47 12.60 6.93
C GLU A 4 6.23 13.48 7.16
N GLU A 5 5.45 13.24 8.22
CA GLU A 5 4.28 14.04 8.57
C GLU A 5 4.69 15.47 8.99
N ASN A 6 5.82 15.57 9.70
CA ASN A 6 6.38 16.86 10.11
C ASN A 6 6.82 17.70 8.90
N LYS A 7 7.46 17.08 7.89
CA LYS A 7 7.87 17.76 6.65
C LYS A 7 6.67 18.26 5.85
N LEU A 8 5.61 17.44 5.76
CA LEU A 8 4.40 17.82 5.04
C LEU A 8 3.67 18.99 5.71
N SER A 9 3.58 18.97 7.04
CA SER A 9 3.00 20.07 7.83
C SER A 9 3.82 21.36 7.69
N GLU A 10 5.15 21.26 7.67
CA GLU A 10 6.02 22.42 7.45
C GLU A 10 5.81 23.03 6.07
N LEU A 11 5.72 22.20 5.02
CA LEU A 11 5.43 22.66 3.66
C LEU A 11 4.04 23.32 3.56
N GLN A 12 3.02 22.78 4.23
CA GLN A 12 1.70 23.39 4.29
C GLN A 12 1.72 24.77 4.93
N LYS A 13 2.37 24.91 6.10
CA LYS A 13 2.54 26.21 6.76
C LYS A 13 3.27 27.19 5.85
N ARG A 14 4.28 26.73 5.11
CA ARG A 14 5.05 27.57 4.20
C ARG A 14 4.24 28.02 2.97
N ILE A 15 3.34 27.18 2.48
CA ILE A 15 2.36 27.53 1.44
C ILE A 15 1.42 28.62 1.96
N GLU A 16 0.87 28.45 3.17
CA GLU A 16 -0.03 29.43 3.79
C GLU A 16 0.64 30.78 4.01
N GLN A 17 1.87 30.77 4.53
CA GLN A 17 2.69 31.98 4.70
C GLN A 17 2.92 32.68 3.36
N THR A 18 3.34 31.95 2.32
CA THR A 18 3.62 32.54 1.01
C THR A 18 2.35 33.08 0.34
N LYS A 19 1.19 32.44 0.56
CA LYS A 19 -0.12 32.96 0.12
C LYS A 19 -0.51 34.24 0.84
N HIS A 20 -0.22 34.33 2.14
CA HIS A 20 -0.47 35.54 2.92
C HIS A 20 0.43 36.69 2.45
N GLU A 21 1.72 36.44 2.23
CA GLU A 21 2.67 37.39 1.62
C GLU A 21 2.13 37.93 0.29
N LEU A 22 1.67 37.05 -0.61
CA LEU A 22 1.07 37.44 -1.90
C LEU A 22 -0.17 38.33 -1.73
N LYS A 23 -1.04 38.00 -0.77
CA LYS A 23 -2.25 38.79 -0.50
C LYS A 23 -1.90 40.20 -0.04
N GLN A 24 -0.86 40.37 0.77
CA GLN A 24 -0.39 41.67 1.23
C GLN A 24 0.15 42.52 0.06
N ILE A 25 0.95 41.92 -0.83
CA ILE A 25 1.52 42.64 -1.99
C ILE A 25 0.40 43.25 -2.85
N LYS A 26 -0.66 42.47 -3.13
CA LYS A 26 -1.82 42.94 -3.91
C LYS A 26 -2.61 44.08 -3.28
N GLN A 27 -2.54 44.24 -1.96
CA GLN A 27 -3.22 45.34 -1.27
C GLN A 27 -2.49 46.69 -1.46
N HIS A 28 -1.18 46.66 -1.71
CA HIS A 28 -0.32 47.85 -1.78
C HIS A 28 -0.11 48.40 -3.19
N GLU A 29 -0.60 47.72 -4.23
CA GLU A 29 -0.41 48.09 -5.63
C GLU A 29 -1.13 49.40 -6.03
N LYS A 30 -2.16 49.82 -5.28
CA LYS A 30 -2.98 50.99 -5.60
C LYS A 30 -2.16 52.28 -5.68
N PRO A 31 -2.26 53.09 -6.76
CA PRO A 31 -1.50 54.32 -6.91
C PRO A 31 -1.78 55.28 -5.75
N MET A 32 -0.72 55.91 -5.22
CA MET A 32 -0.84 56.88 -4.15
C MET A 32 -1.03 58.27 -4.76
N PRO A 33 -2.13 58.98 -4.43
CA PRO A 33 -2.43 60.28 -5.00
C PRO A 33 -1.41 61.35 -4.59
N GLU A 34 -0.65 61.13 -3.50
CA GLU A 34 0.41 62.03 -3.06
C GLU A 34 1.64 62.01 -3.98
N PHE A 35 1.79 61.00 -4.83
CA PHE A 35 2.95 60.83 -5.69
C PHE A 35 2.68 61.23 -7.14
N ILE A 36 3.72 61.78 -7.77
CA ILE A 36 3.75 62.04 -9.22
C ILE A 36 3.66 60.70 -9.95
N ASN A 37 3.02 60.70 -11.12
CA ASN A 37 2.77 59.50 -11.92
C ASN A 37 4.02 58.65 -12.17
N THR A 38 5.17 59.27 -12.42
CA THR A 38 6.44 58.56 -12.63
C THR A 38 6.85 57.74 -11.42
N THR A 39 6.72 58.29 -10.21
CA THR A 39 6.99 57.59 -8.95
C THR A 39 6.00 56.44 -8.72
N ASN A 40 4.73 56.64 -9.04
CA ASN A 40 3.72 55.57 -8.97
C ASN A 40 4.03 54.42 -9.94
N VAL A 41 4.53 54.72 -11.15
CA VAL A 41 4.96 53.70 -12.13
C VAL A 41 6.15 52.90 -11.61
N ILE A 42 7.20 53.54 -11.08
CA ILE A 42 8.36 52.83 -10.50
C ILE A 42 7.90 51.90 -9.37
N ARG A 43 7.07 52.42 -8.47
CA ARG A 43 6.53 51.64 -7.35
C ARG A 43 5.71 50.43 -7.82
N SER A 44 4.89 50.61 -8.86
CA SER A 44 4.13 49.49 -9.45
C SER A 44 5.04 48.41 -10.03
N ASN A 45 6.12 48.78 -10.72
CA ASN A 45 7.10 47.83 -11.25
C ASN A 45 7.80 47.05 -10.13
N GLU A 46 8.16 47.72 -9.02
CA GLU A 46 8.73 47.04 -7.85
C GLU A 46 7.76 46.04 -7.24
N TYR A 47 6.47 46.36 -7.15
CA TYR A 47 5.46 45.42 -6.67
C TYR A 47 5.29 44.23 -7.61
N LEU A 48 5.26 44.46 -8.93
CA LEU A 48 5.20 43.40 -9.92
C LEU A 48 6.39 42.45 -9.81
N LEU A 49 7.60 42.97 -9.63
CA LEU A 49 8.80 42.14 -9.42
C LEU A 49 8.70 41.30 -8.13
N LYS A 50 8.22 41.89 -7.03
CA LYS A 50 7.99 41.18 -5.77
C LYS A 50 6.89 40.11 -5.91
N GLU A 51 5.83 40.41 -6.64
CA GLU A 51 4.75 39.47 -6.93
C GLU A 51 5.26 38.26 -7.75
N ILE A 52 6.05 38.51 -8.80
CA ILE A 52 6.67 37.46 -9.60
C ILE A 52 7.58 36.56 -8.74
N GLN A 53 8.43 37.17 -7.90
CA GLN A 53 9.32 36.41 -7.00
C GLN A 53 8.54 35.55 -5.99
N THR A 54 7.50 36.11 -5.38
CA THR A 54 6.66 35.38 -4.42
C THR A 54 5.83 34.29 -5.08
N HIS A 55 5.35 34.49 -6.31
CA HIS A 55 4.72 33.43 -7.11
C HIS A 55 5.70 32.31 -7.44
N SER A 56 6.92 32.63 -7.89
CA SER A 56 7.95 31.62 -8.16
C SER A 56 8.30 30.81 -6.90
N LYS A 57 8.43 31.49 -5.74
CA LYS A 57 8.60 30.84 -4.43
C LYS A 57 7.42 29.92 -4.12
N LEU A 58 6.18 30.37 -4.31
CA LEU A 58 4.98 29.55 -4.06
C LEU A 58 4.97 28.29 -4.93
N VAL A 59 5.28 28.41 -6.22
CA VAL A 59 5.38 27.27 -7.15
C VAL A 59 6.44 26.27 -6.66
N SER A 60 7.63 26.75 -6.29
CA SER A 60 8.71 25.87 -5.79
C SER A 60 8.33 25.10 -4.52
N VAL A 61 7.54 25.69 -3.64
CA VAL A 61 7.06 25.01 -2.42
C VAL A 61 5.99 23.97 -2.79
N TYR A 62 5.08 24.29 -3.72
CA TYR A 62 4.09 23.35 -4.22
C TYR A 62 4.71 22.14 -4.92
N GLU A 63 5.77 22.33 -5.71
CA GLU A 63 6.52 21.24 -6.32
C GLU A 63 7.08 20.29 -5.27
N LYS A 64 7.74 20.83 -4.23
CA LYS A 64 8.27 20.03 -3.11
C LYS A 64 7.15 19.30 -2.36
N TYR A 65 6.02 19.95 -2.17
CA TYR A 65 4.84 19.35 -1.53
C TYR A 65 4.29 18.17 -2.35
N SER A 66 4.16 18.34 -3.67
CA SER A 66 3.72 17.28 -4.58
C SER A 66 4.67 16.09 -4.57
N GLN A 67 5.98 16.35 -4.64
CA GLN A 67 7.01 15.30 -4.59
C GLN A 67 6.95 14.49 -3.30
N GLU A 68 6.72 15.12 -2.15
CA GLU A 68 6.64 14.41 -0.88
C GLU A 68 5.36 13.54 -0.80
N LEU A 69 4.24 14.04 -1.33
CA LEU A 69 3.01 13.24 -1.46
C LEU A 69 3.20 12.03 -2.39
N GLU A 70 3.85 12.22 -3.54
CA GLU A 70 4.16 11.13 -4.47
C GLU A 70 5.01 10.05 -3.80
N LYS A 71 6.03 10.42 -3.01
CA LYS A 71 6.83 9.45 -2.25
C LYS A 71 5.97 8.65 -1.27
N MET A 72 5.05 9.29 -0.56
CA MET A 72 4.11 8.58 0.34
C MET A 72 3.18 7.62 -0.42
N VAL A 73 2.69 8.02 -1.59
CA VAL A 73 1.86 7.15 -2.44
C VAL A 73 2.68 5.95 -2.93
N LEU A 74 3.93 6.16 -3.34
CA LEU A 74 4.83 5.08 -3.75
C LEU A 74 5.13 4.14 -2.58
N SER A 75 5.43 4.65 -1.38
CA SER A 75 5.73 3.84 -0.21
C SER A 75 4.53 2.96 0.20
N THR A 76 3.32 3.52 0.20
CA THR A 76 2.09 2.78 0.51
C THR A 76 1.78 1.71 -0.56
N SER A 77 2.04 1.99 -1.83
CA SER A 77 1.94 1.01 -2.93
C SER A 77 2.89 -0.17 -2.72
N VAL A 78 4.14 0.10 -2.34
CA VAL A 78 5.15 -0.92 -2.03
C VAL A 78 4.72 -1.76 -0.81
N ILE A 79 4.17 -1.13 0.23
CA ILE A 79 3.66 -1.86 1.41
C ILE A 79 2.47 -2.75 1.01
N LYS A 80 1.53 -2.24 0.22
CA LYS A 80 0.37 -3.00 -0.28
C LYS A 80 0.80 -4.20 -1.11
N SER A 81 1.80 -4.05 -1.97
CA SER A 81 2.34 -5.16 -2.77
C SER A 81 3.00 -6.23 -1.90
N LYS A 82 3.80 -5.84 -0.91
CA LYS A 82 4.39 -6.76 0.09
C LYS A 82 3.31 -7.52 0.87
N ILE A 83 2.26 -6.84 1.32
CA ILE A 83 1.13 -7.49 2.01
C ILE A 83 0.43 -8.52 1.11
N LYS A 84 0.22 -8.19 -0.18
CA LYS A 84 -0.37 -9.12 -1.15
C LYS A 84 0.51 -10.37 -1.34
N GLN A 85 1.82 -10.20 -1.44
CA GLN A 85 2.79 -11.30 -1.52
C GLN A 85 2.82 -12.16 -0.24
N LEU A 86 2.73 -11.54 0.93
CA LEU A 86 2.65 -12.29 2.19
C LEU A 86 1.36 -13.11 2.28
N LYS A 87 0.21 -12.53 1.89
CA LYS A 87 -1.08 -13.25 1.85
C LYS A 87 -1.01 -14.46 0.91
N SER A 88 -0.42 -14.33 -0.27
CA SER A 88 -0.28 -15.47 -1.19
C SER A 88 0.61 -16.58 -0.60
N ARG A 89 1.74 -16.22 0.03
CA ARG A 89 2.62 -17.18 0.72
C ARG A 89 1.96 -17.89 1.90
N ILE A 90 1.11 -17.20 2.67
CA ILE A 90 0.36 -17.82 3.77
C ILE A 90 -0.68 -18.81 3.23
N ASN A 91 -1.39 -18.43 2.16
CA ASN A 91 -2.41 -19.28 1.54
C ASN A 91 -1.83 -20.56 0.92
N THR A 92 -0.62 -20.51 0.33
CA THR A 92 0.05 -21.70 -0.19
C THR A 92 0.52 -22.65 0.92
N ARG A 93 1.00 -22.11 2.06
CA ARG A 93 1.39 -22.92 3.23
C ARG A 93 0.21 -23.62 3.91
N LYS A 94 -0.99 -23.02 3.89
CA LYS A 94 -2.20 -23.65 4.47
C LYS A 94 -2.72 -24.84 3.64
N LYS A 95 -2.35 -24.96 2.36
CA LYS A 95 -2.84 -26.01 1.45
C LYS A 95 -2.01 -27.30 1.42
N SER A 96 -0.84 -27.37 2.07
CA SER A 96 0.02 -28.57 2.00
C SER A 96 -0.27 -29.68 3.02
N LYS A 97 -1.33 -29.58 3.84
CA LYS A 97 -1.83 -30.72 4.64
C LYS A 97 -2.77 -31.63 3.82
N THR A 98 -2.46 -31.90 2.55
CA THR A 98 -3.13 -32.97 1.80
C THR A 98 -2.62 -34.33 2.28
N ARG A 99 -3.37 -34.88 3.26
CA ARG A 99 -3.53 -36.29 3.61
C ARG A 99 -2.39 -37.23 3.15
N ILE A 100 -1.49 -37.56 4.08
CA ILE A 100 -0.79 -38.84 4.05
C ILE A 100 -1.87 -39.93 3.93
N LYS A 101 -2.02 -40.53 2.75
CA LYS A 101 -2.89 -41.68 2.55
C LYS A 101 -2.37 -42.80 3.44
N ARG A 102 -2.97 -42.98 4.62
CA ARG A 102 -2.79 -44.18 5.45
C ARG A 102 -3.14 -45.38 4.57
N ARG A 103 -2.12 -46.10 4.08
CA ARG A 103 -2.30 -47.44 3.51
C ARG A 103 -2.91 -48.29 4.63
N LYS A 104 -4.22 -48.53 4.58
CA LYS A 104 -4.86 -49.57 5.39
C LYS A 104 -4.14 -50.88 5.03
N LYS A 105 -3.33 -51.42 5.94
CA LYS A 105 -2.86 -52.80 5.86
C LYS A 105 -4.10 -53.67 5.79
N SER A 106 -4.43 -54.20 4.61
CA SER A 106 -5.45 -55.22 4.47
C SER A 106 -5.04 -56.39 5.34
N SER A 107 -5.80 -56.67 6.40
CA SER A 107 -5.61 -57.86 7.21
C SER A 107 -5.80 -59.08 6.30
N ARG A 108 -4.69 -59.76 5.96
CA ARG A 108 -4.73 -61.08 5.35
C ARG A 108 -5.39 -62.02 6.37
N LYS A 109 -6.71 -62.25 6.25
CA LYS A 109 -7.37 -63.37 6.90
C LYS A 109 -6.72 -64.65 6.37
N ILE A 110 -5.92 -65.28 7.21
CA ILE A 110 -5.34 -66.61 7.01
C ILE A 110 -6.50 -67.57 6.72
N ARG A 111 -6.65 -67.98 5.46
CA ARG A 111 -7.56 -69.07 5.07
C ARG A 111 -7.02 -70.36 5.70
N ARG A 112 -7.58 -70.76 6.85
CA ARG A 112 -7.38 -72.09 7.42
C ARG A 112 -7.93 -73.13 6.42
N LYS A 113 -7.06 -74.05 5.96
CA LYS A 113 -7.45 -75.17 5.09
C LYS A 113 -8.48 -76.06 5.80
N PRO A 114 -9.58 -76.49 5.16
CA PRO A 114 -10.50 -77.44 5.76
C PRO A 114 -9.85 -78.84 5.80
N ARG A 115 -9.90 -79.46 6.99
CA ARG A 115 -9.42 -80.81 7.28
C ARG A 115 -10.34 -81.82 6.57
N LYS A 116 -9.79 -82.66 5.69
CA LYS A 116 -10.54 -83.72 4.98
C LYS A 116 -11.14 -84.71 6.00
N THR A 117 -12.46 -84.78 6.10
CA THR A 117 -13.14 -85.86 6.83
C THR A 117 -13.21 -87.10 5.94
N ARG A 118 -12.61 -88.21 6.41
CA ARG A 118 -12.67 -89.53 5.79
C ARG A 118 -14.12 -90.04 5.83
N LYS A 119 -14.72 -90.31 4.67
CA LYS A 119 -16.00 -91.03 4.56
C LYS A 119 -15.81 -92.48 5.00
N VAL A 120 -16.36 -92.84 6.16
CA VAL A 120 -16.49 -94.24 6.60
C VAL A 120 -17.59 -94.89 5.76
N LYS A 121 -17.21 -95.87 4.91
CA LYS A 121 -18.15 -96.72 4.19
C LYS A 121 -18.80 -97.69 5.19
N ARG A 122 -20.06 -97.48 5.56
CA ARG A 122 -20.87 -98.52 6.22
C ARG A 122 -21.37 -99.48 5.14
N LYS A 123 -20.91 -100.73 5.22
CA LYS A 123 -21.42 -101.87 4.45
C LYS A 123 -22.90 -102.06 4.80
N LYS A 124 -23.78 -102.08 3.79
CA LYS A 124 -25.14 -102.59 3.93
C LYS A 124 -25.05 -104.11 4.01
N LEU A 125 -25.48 -104.69 5.13
CA LEU A 125 -25.69 -106.13 5.27
C LEU A 125 -26.92 -106.49 4.41
N LYS A 126 -26.79 -107.52 3.58
CA LYS A 126 -27.88 -108.12 2.81
C LYS A 126 -28.39 -109.35 3.58
N ARG A 127 -29.70 -109.54 3.48
CA ARG A 127 -30.56 -110.66 3.92
C ARG A 127 -31.04 -110.58 5.35
#